data_AF-A0A6B8WEU7-F1
#
_entry.id   AF-A0A6B8WEU7-F1
#
_cell.length_a   1.000
_cell.length_b   1.000
_cell.length_c   1.000
_cell.angle_alpha   90.00
_cell.angle_beta   90.00
_cell.angle_gamma   90.00
#
_symmetry.space_group_name_H-M   'P 1'
#
loop_
_entity.id
_entity.type
_entity.pdbx_description
1 polymer ?
#
loop_
_entity_poly.entity_id
_entity_poly.type
_entity_poly.pdbx_seq_one_letter_code
_entity_poly.pdbx_strand_id
1 'polypeptide(L)'
;MAPVPAIFLAAADWAQARPFGCVVGQSLREILSGLTGPPRVTACTFSAVLPLDLPGAIAVHAPWPVTQSGVDLCFLIHPGPLPARARARIAAGPLTFIHLQDAAELSGSRISQKMLLDARARALAGELQALALRHPALAGELGELAALGPGIREPERKRVAVIGPDAGACGAVRDLLANFEVLDSAEVDAVVAVAPAVGWDASDSRTLSDAFHRVGRLLSTAPLPAGAPDGAVVVRSPTEIPGMLQRLLAHPAVTARPELLPGGGRRALAVLRQREGQRFEFELSECTQTSQFRELAQRRGLGPIPAPGVRHVLEPLVFGVLAAGAVARLGWPLSPVVGMVAGTLAGGISAVLRWRSGERRRMRELSLELRRRWGMPDITSGESGTPGGWIRRELSMSE
;
A
#
# COMPACT_ATOMS: atom_id res chain seq x y z
N MET A 1 -15.95 -29.98 2.75
CA MET A 1 -15.81 -28.50 2.66
C MET A 1 -14.60 -28.10 3.49
N ALA A 2 -13.69 -27.30 2.94
CA ALA A 2 -12.55 -26.80 3.73
C ALA A 2 -13.05 -25.77 4.77
N PRO A 3 -12.54 -25.80 6.01
CA PRO A 3 -12.92 -24.81 7.03
C PRO A 3 -12.46 -23.40 6.62
N VAL A 4 -13.27 -22.39 6.95
CA VAL A 4 -12.92 -20.98 6.70
C VAL A 4 -11.75 -20.60 7.63
N PRO A 5 -10.69 -19.96 7.11
CA PRO A 5 -9.56 -19.53 7.94
C PRO A 5 -9.99 -18.52 9.02
N ALA A 6 -9.46 -18.66 10.24
CA ALA A 6 -9.84 -17.84 11.40
C ALA A 6 -9.67 -16.32 11.17
N ILE A 7 -8.64 -15.93 10.40
CA ILE A 7 -8.38 -14.54 10.03
C ILE A 7 -9.56 -13.86 9.32
N PHE A 8 -10.34 -14.60 8.51
CA PHE A 8 -11.50 -14.03 7.82
C PHE A 8 -12.63 -13.70 8.79
N LEU A 9 -12.92 -14.60 9.72
CA LEU A 9 -13.97 -14.40 10.72
C LEU A 9 -13.59 -13.24 11.66
N ALA A 10 -12.37 -13.26 12.19
CA ALA A 10 -11.89 -12.21 13.09
C ALA A 10 -11.84 -10.82 12.41
N ALA A 11 -11.39 -10.75 11.14
CA ALA A 11 -11.37 -9.50 10.40
C ALA A 11 -12.78 -8.98 10.09
N ALA A 12 -13.73 -9.88 9.79
CA ALA A 12 -15.13 -9.51 9.54
C ALA A 12 -15.80 -8.98 10.82
N ASP A 13 -15.64 -9.68 11.95
CA ASP A 13 -16.16 -9.26 13.26
C ASP A 13 -15.59 -7.90 13.67
N TRP A 14 -14.28 -7.72 13.50
CA TRP A 14 -13.62 -6.44 13.79
C TRP A 14 -14.16 -5.31 12.91
N ALA A 15 -14.37 -5.56 11.61
CA ALA A 15 -14.91 -4.55 10.69
C ALA A 15 -16.37 -4.20 10.99
N GLN A 16 -17.17 -5.18 11.41
CA GLN A 16 -18.57 -5.00 11.76
C GLN A 16 -18.75 -4.24 13.07
N ALA A 17 -17.85 -4.41 14.03
CA ALA A 17 -17.86 -3.67 15.29
C ALA A 17 -17.56 -2.16 15.13
N ARG A 18 -17.10 -1.71 13.95
CA ARG A 18 -16.76 -0.29 13.72
C ARG A 18 -17.98 0.54 13.36
N PRO A 19 -18.03 1.81 13.81
CA PRO A 19 -19.11 2.71 13.48
C PRO A 19 -19.19 2.94 11.96
N PHE A 20 -20.41 3.22 11.49
CA PHE A 20 -20.65 3.59 10.10
C PHE A 20 -19.85 4.85 9.74
N GLY A 21 -19.13 4.83 8.61
CA GLY A 21 -18.21 5.90 8.20
C GLY A 21 -16.77 5.75 8.69
N CYS A 22 -16.43 4.73 9.48
CA CYS A 22 -15.02 4.39 9.77
C CYS A 22 -14.32 3.95 8.49
N VAL A 23 -13.37 4.75 8.00
CA VAL A 23 -12.67 4.50 6.73
C VAL A 23 -11.86 3.22 6.75
N VAL A 24 -11.17 2.91 7.85
CA VAL A 24 -10.43 1.64 7.99
C VAL A 24 -11.38 0.44 7.96
N GLY A 25 -12.52 0.55 8.65
CA GLY A 25 -13.56 -0.49 8.62
C GLY A 25 -14.22 -0.62 7.25
N GLN A 26 -14.35 0.46 6.49
CA GLN A 26 -14.85 0.41 5.10
C GLN A 26 -13.83 -0.23 4.16
N SER A 27 -12.56 0.18 4.21
CA SER A 27 -11.48 -0.42 3.43
C SER A 27 -11.35 -1.92 3.71
N LEU A 28 -11.44 -2.34 4.96
CA LEU A 28 -11.39 -3.77 5.31
C LEU A 28 -12.61 -4.54 4.77
N ARG A 29 -13.81 -3.94 4.77
CA ARG A 29 -15.00 -4.54 4.14
C ARG A 29 -14.84 -4.69 2.62
N GLU A 30 -14.25 -3.71 1.96
CA GLU A 30 -13.94 -3.77 0.52
C GLU A 30 -12.91 -4.87 0.21
N ILE A 31 -11.86 -4.99 1.04
CA ILE A 31 -10.85 -6.05 0.94
C ILE A 31 -11.52 -7.44 1.12
N LEU A 32 -12.33 -7.63 2.17
CA LEU A 32 -13.04 -8.89 2.42
C LEU A 32 -14.00 -9.23 1.29
N SER A 33 -14.74 -8.25 0.76
CA SER A 33 -15.61 -8.45 -0.41
C SER A 33 -14.80 -8.90 -1.64
N GLY A 34 -13.67 -8.25 -1.91
CA GLY A 34 -12.77 -8.64 -3.00
C GLY A 34 -12.19 -10.04 -2.84
N LEU A 35 -11.87 -10.47 -1.62
CA LEU A 35 -11.33 -11.79 -1.30
C LEU A 35 -12.39 -12.89 -1.17
N THR A 36 -13.68 -12.57 -1.14
CA THR A 36 -14.77 -13.56 -1.09
C THR A 36 -15.43 -13.77 -2.46
N GLY A 37 -15.13 -12.91 -3.44
CA GLY A 37 -15.60 -13.01 -4.81
C GLY A 37 -15.01 -14.19 -5.62
N PRO A 38 -15.21 -14.22 -6.95
CA PRO A 38 -14.65 -15.25 -7.83
C PRO A 38 -13.10 -15.26 -7.77
N PRO A 39 -12.45 -16.43 -7.93
CA PRO A 39 -10.99 -16.54 -7.95
C PRO A 39 -10.38 -15.66 -9.03
N ARG A 40 -9.39 -14.83 -8.69
CA ARG A 40 -8.67 -13.98 -9.65
C ARG A 40 -7.27 -14.51 -9.85
N VAL A 41 -6.93 -14.86 -11.08
CA VAL A 41 -5.72 -15.62 -11.39
C VAL A 41 -4.96 -15.02 -12.55
N THR A 42 -3.64 -15.17 -12.53
CA THR A 42 -2.77 -14.72 -13.61
C THR A 42 -1.74 -15.78 -13.93
N ALA A 43 -1.24 -15.78 -15.16
CA ALA A 43 -0.15 -16.63 -15.60
C ALA A 43 0.92 -15.77 -16.28
N CYS A 44 2.18 -15.96 -15.93
CA CYS A 44 3.28 -15.24 -16.54
C CYS A 44 4.57 -16.06 -16.56
N THR A 45 5.48 -15.67 -17.44
CA THR A 45 6.91 -15.98 -17.36
C THR A 45 7.64 -14.75 -16.81
N PHE A 46 8.97 -14.80 -16.71
CA PHE A 46 9.75 -13.61 -16.35
C PHE A 46 9.74 -12.50 -17.42
N SER A 47 9.31 -12.81 -18.65
CA SER A 47 9.36 -11.88 -19.79
C SER A 47 7.98 -11.54 -20.36
N ALA A 48 6.96 -12.35 -20.14
CA ALA A 48 5.66 -12.18 -20.77
C ALA A 48 4.49 -12.60 -19.88
N VAL A 49 3.33 -11.99 -20.12
CA VAL A 49 2.05 -12.45 -19.59
C VAL A 49 1.51 -13.52 -20.52
N LEU A 50 0.95 -14.58 -19.95
CA LEU A 50 0.37 -15.69 -20.70
C LEU A 50 -1.15 -15.64 -20.61
N PRO A 51 -1.86 -15.94 -21.71
CA PRO A 51 -3.30 -16.06 -21.68
C PRO A 51 -3.69 -17.23 -20.77
N LEU A 52 -4.74 -17.02 -19.98
CA LEU A 52 -5.22 -18.00 -19.01
C LEU A 52 -6.73 -18.16 -19.18
N ASP A 53 -7.17 -19.38 -19.42
CA ASP A 53 -8.57 -19.76 -19.46
C ASP A 53 -8.81 -20.90 -18.46
N LEU A 54 -9.16 -20.53 -17.23
CA LEU A 54 -9.46 -21.47 -16.16
C LEU A 54 -10.94 -21.35 -15.78
N PRO A 55 -11.73 -22.42 -15.94
CA PRO A 55 -13.16 -22.39 -15.64
C PRO A 55 -13.45 -21.92 -14.21
N GLY A 56 -14.35 -20.95 -14.08
CA GLY A 56 -14.78 -20.41 -12.79
C GLY A 56 -13.78 -19.43 -12.14
N ALA A 57 -12.72 -19.03 -12.85
CA ALA A 57 -11.79 -18.00 -12.41
C ALA A 57 -11.78 -16.80 -13.38
N ILE A 58 -11.46 -15.62 -12.85
CA ILE A 58 -11.26 -14.39 -13.63
C ILE A 58 -9.77 -14.28 -13.95
N ALA A 59 -9.44 -14.27 -15.24
CA ALA A 59 -8.08 -13.99 -15.70
C ALA A 59 -7.73 -12.51 -15.50
N VAL A 60 -6.59 -12.26 -14.86
CA VAL A 60 -6.03 -10.92 -14.64
C VAL A 60 -4.73 -10.81 -15.40
N HIS A 61 -4.58 -9.74 -16.18
CA HIS A 61 -3.36 -9.48 -16.92
C HIS A 61 -2.29 -8.87 -16.00
N ALA A 62 -1.23 -9.63 -15.69
CA ALA A 62 -0.19 -9.24 -14.74
C ALA A 62 1.22 -9.62 -15.21
N PRO A 63 2.10 -8.66 -15.55
CA PRO A 63 3.49 -8.98 -15.86
C PRO A 63 4.29 -9.31 -14.60
N TRP A 64 5.33 -10.13 -14.76
CA TRP A 64 6.34 -10.31 -13.72
C TRP A 64 7.16 -9.01 -13.54
N PRO A 65 7.47 -8.60 -12.31
CA PRO A 65 6.98 -9.16 -11.05
C PRO A 65 5.53 -8.74 -10.77
N VAL A 66 4.69 -9.70 -10.36
CA VAL A 66 3.29 -9.42 -10.03
C VAL A 66 3.21 -8.72 -8.68
N THR A 67 2.96 -7.41 -8.69
CA THR A 67 2.82 -6.58 -7.49
C THR A 67 1.44 -5.96 -7.32
N GLN A 68 0.52 -6.23 -8.24
CA GLN A 68 -0.80 -5.62 -8.22
C GLN A 68 -1.75 -6.31 -7.23
N SER A 69 -2.57 -5.50 -6.56
CA SER A 69 -3.65 -5.97 -5.70
C SER A 69 -4.75 -6.64 -6.53
N GLY A 70 -5.42 -7.64 -5.97
CA GLY A 70 -6.55 -8.29 -6.62
C GLY A 70 -6.21 -9.49 -7.49
N VAL A 71 -4.99 -10.03 -7.35
CA VAL A 71 -4.63 -11.37 -7.85
C VAL A 71 -4.59 -12.29 -6.63
N ASP A 72 -5.32 -13.40 -6.68
CA ASP A 72 -5.33 -14.40 -5.61
C ASP A 72 -4.18 -15.42 -5.81
N LEU A 73 -3.96 -15.86 -7.06
CA LEU A 73 -2.92 -16.84 -7.42
C LEU A 73 -2.20 -16.44 -8.71
N CYS A 74 -0.90 -16.67 -8.75
CA CYS A 74 -0.07 -16.49 -9.95
C CYS A 74 0.60 -17.81 -10.35
N PHE A 75 0.33 -18.27 -11.58
CA PHE A 75 1.10 -19.34 -12.21
C PHE A 75 2.36 -18.75 -12.83
N LEU A 76 3.53 -19.09 -12.28
CA LEU A 76 4.82 -18.67 -12.81
C LEU A 76 5.42 -19.85 -13.58
N ILE A 77 5.52 -19.69 -14.90
CA ILE A 77 6.08 -20.72 -15.78
C ILE A 77 7.56 -20.43 -16.00
N HIS A 78 8.40 -21.37 -15.55
CA HIS A 78 9.84 -21.29 -15.72
C HIS A 78 10.45 -22.70 -15.80
N PRO A 79 11.23 -23.00 -16.86
CA PRO A 79 11.93 -24.27 -16.94
C PRO A 79 13.05 -24.33 -15.91
N GLY A 80 13.09 -25.41 -15.14
CA GLY A 80 14.05 -25.62 -14.07
C GLY A 80 13.71 -24.90 -12.76
N PRO A 81 14.63 -24.92 -11.79
CA PRO A 81 14.46 -24.27 -10.50
C PRO A 81 14.41 -22.74 -10.64
N LEU A 82 13.58 -22.10 -9.83
CA LEU A 82 13.45 -20.64 -9.87
C LEU A 82 14.77 -19.95 -9.48
N PRO A 83 15.16 -18.87 -10.19
CA PRO A 83 16.29 -18.03 -9.80
C PRO A 83 16.12 -17.52 -8.37
N ALA A 84 17.22 -17.42 -7.63
CA ALA A 84 17.22 -16.99 -6.23
C ALA A 84 16.46 -15.67 -5.99
N ARG A 85 16.59 -14.72 -6.91
CA ARG A 85 15.87 -13.45 -6.88
C ARG A 85 14.36 -13.61 -6.97
N ALA A 86 13.90 -14.52 -7.83
CA ALA A 86 12.48 -14.82 -7.97
C ALA A 86 11.95 -15.49 -6.71
N ARG A 87 12.67 -16.49 -6.18
CA ARG A 87 12.33 -17.15 -4.91
C ARG A 87 12.25 -16.17 -3.75
N ALA A 88 13.24 -15.31 -3.61
CA ALA A 88 13.29 -14.27 -2.58
C ALA A 88 12.08 -13.33 -2.66
N ARG A 89 11.68 -12.94 -3.87
CA ARG A 89 10.53 -12.06 -4.08
C ARG A 89 9.20 -12.75 -3.81
N ILE A 90 9.07 -14.02 -4.22
CA ILE A 90 7.91 -14.87 -3.93
C ILE A 90 7.76 -15.08 -2.43
N ALA A 91 8.87 -15.34 -1.73
CA ALA A 91 8.87 -15.52 -0.28
C ALA A 91 8.49 -14.24 0.47
N ALA A 92 8.90 -13.06 0.00
CA ALA A 92 8.60 -11.79 0.68
C ALA A 92 7.16 -11.27 0.45
N GLY A 93 6.50 -11.71 -0.63
CA GLY A 93 5.21 -11.18 -1.04
C GLY A 93 4.00 -11.88 -0.41
N PRO A 94 2.86 -11.20 -0.26
CA PRO A 94 1.61 -11.82 0.20
C PRO A 94 0.94 -12.65 -0.91
N LEU A 95 1.34 -12.49 -2.17
CA LEU A 95 0.81 -13.22 -3.31
C LEU A 95 1.32 -14.67 -3.33
N THR A 96 0.43 -15.61 -3.61
CA THR A 96 0.80 -17.02 -3.72
C THR A 96 1.15 -17.38 -5.16
N PHE A 97 2.34 -17.94 -5.34
CA PHE A 97 2.86 -18.39 -6.63
C PHE A 97 2.82 -19.91 -6.74
N ILE A 98 2.42 -20.40 -7.90
CA ILE A 98 2.48 -21.80 -8.30
C ILE A 98 3.51 -21.87 -9.42
N HIS A 99 4.64 -22.52 -9.15
CA HIS A 99 5.69 -22.71 -10.15
C HIS A 99 5.34 -23.92 -11.02
N LEU A 100 5.28 -23.69 -12.33
CA LEU A 100 5.09 -24.71 -13.35
C LEU A 100 6.34 -24.78 -14.23
N GLN A 101 6.71 -25.98 -14.66
CA GLN A 101 7.90 -26.18 -15.49
C GLN A 101 7.61 -25.85 -16.96
N ASP A 102 6.37 -26.11 -17.39
CA ASP A 102 5.91 -25.93 -18.77
C ASP A 102 4.52 -25.26 -18.80
N ALA A 103 4.27 -24.47 -19.84
CA ALA A 103 2.96 -23.90 -20.13
C ALA A 103 1.89 -24.98 -20.38
N ALA A 104 2.27 -26.17 -20.85
CA ALA A 104 1.33 -27.29 -21.02
C ALA A 104 0.67 -27.72 -19.68
N GLU A 105 1.37 -27.57 -18.55
CA GLU A 105 0.85 -27.88 -17.21
C GLU A 105 -0.29 -26.93 -16.79
N LEU A 106 -0.34 -25.74 -17.39
CA LEU A 106 -1.34 -24.72 -17.07
C LEU A 106 -2.76 -25.19 -17.44
N SER A 107 -2.91 -25.84 -18.59
CA SER A 107 -4.20 -26.33 -19.09
C SER A 107 -4.79 -27.45 -18.23
N GLY A 108 -3.94 -28.22 -17.53
CA GLY A 108 -4.35 -29.27 -16.60
C GLY A 108 -4.50 -28.80 -15.15
N SER A 109 -4.09 -27.56 -14.85
CA SER A 109 -4.08 -27.03 -13.50
C SER A 109 -5.50 -26.79 -12.98
N ARG A 110 -5.77 -27.20 -11.74
CA ARG A 110 -7.04 -26.95 -11.05
C ARG A 110 -6.81 -26.22 -9.75
N ILE A 111 -7.62 -25.20 -9.50
CA ILE A 111 -7.57 -24.45 -8.24
C ILE A 111 -8.40 -25.21 -7.22
N SER A 112 -7.73 -25.86 -6.26
CA SER A 112 -8.44 -26.48 -5.14
C SER A 112 -8.99 -25.40 -4.19
N GLN A 113 -10.13 -25.68 -3.56
CA GLN A 113 -10.73 -24.75 -2.58
C GLN A 113 -9.76 -24.44 -1.43
N LYS A 114 -9.01 -25.43 -0.95
CA LYS A 114 -8.00 -25.26 0.11
C LYS A 114 -6.89 -24.29 -0.32
N MET A 115 -6.32 -24.50 -1.50
CA MET A 115 -5.26 -23.64 -2.05
C MET A 115 -5.72 -22.19 -2.19
N LEU A 116 -6.95 -21.98 -2.66
CA LEU A 116 -7.53 -20.65 -2.78
C LEU A 116 -7.72 -19.97 -1.43
N LEU A 117 -8.25 -20.70 -0.43
CA LEU A 117 -8.44 -20.16 0.92
C LEU A 117 -7.11 -19.82 1.60
N ASP A 118 -6.09 -20.67 1.44
CA ASP A 118 -4.74 -20.41 1.97
C ASP A 118 -4.12 -19.16 1.32
N ALA A 119 -4.25 -19.02 0.00
CA ALA A 119 -3.74 -17.86 -0.73
C ALA A 119 -4.44 -16.56 -0.32
N ARG A 120 -5.77 -16.60 -0.17
CA ARG A 120 -6.58 -15.45 0.24
C ARG A 120 -6.36 -15.08 1.70
N ALA A 121 -6.12 -16.05 2.58
CA ALA A 121 -5.75 -15.78 3.98
C ALA A 121 -4.39 -15.07 4.06
N ARG A 122 -3.41 -15.48 3.24
CA ARG A 122 -2.12 -14.77 3.13
C ARG A 122 -2.29 -13.36 2.57
N ALA A 123 -3.11 -13.19 1.54
CA ALA A 123 -3.42 -11.88 0.98
C ALA A 123 -4.08 -10.95 2.02
N LEU A 124 -5.06 -11.46 2.78
CA LEU A 124 -5.71 -10.72 3.85
C LEU A 124 -4.72 -10.26 4.93
N ALA A 125 -3.82 -11.14 5.36
CA ALA A 125 -2.77 -10.79 6.33
C ALA A 125 -1.88 -9.65 5.81
N GLY A 126 -1.47 -9.70 4.53
CA GLY A 126 -0.70 -8.63 3.90
C GLY A 126 -1.46 -7.31 3.81
N GLU A 127 -2.75 -7.34 3.48
CA GLU A 127 -3.60 -6.13 3.43
C GLU A 127 -3.83 -5.53 4.82
N LEU A 128 -3.99 -6.34 5.86
CA LEU A 128 -4.09 -5.88 7.25
C LEU A 128 -2.80 -5.21 7.72
N GLN A 129 -1.63 -5.79 7.38
CA GLN A 129 -0.33 -5.15 7.65
C GLN A 129 -0.19 -3.83 6.88
N ALA A 130 -0.63 -3.78 5.62
CA ALA A 130 -0.62 -2.55 4.83
C ALA A 130 -1.56 -1.49 5.42
N LEU A 131 -2.73 -1.87 5.94
CA LEU A 131 -3.64 -0.98 6.67
C LEU A 131 -3.01 -0.49 7.98
N ALA A 132 -2.35 -1.36 8.74
CA ALA A 132 -1.64 -1.00 9.96
C ALA A 132 -0.58 0.08 9.72
N LEU A 133 0.18 -0.06 8.63
CA LEU A 133 1.18 0.95 8.22
C LEU A 133 0.54 2.29 7.81
N ARG A 134 -0.64 2.26 7.16
CA ARG A 134 -1.38 3.46 6.77
C ARG A 134 -2.06 4.16 7.95
N HIS A 135 -2.45 3.40 8.98
CA HIS A 135 -3.20 3.88 10.13
C HIS A 135 -2.50 3.49 11.44
N PRO A 136 -1.42 4.21 11.84
CA PRO A 136 -0.61 3.86 13.01
C PRO A 136 -1.40 3.75 14.32
N ALA A 137 -2.47 4.53 14.47
CA ALA A 137 -3.33 4.51 15.66
C ALA A 137 -4.04 3.16 15.87
N LEU A 138 -4.21 2.35 14.82
CA LEU A 138 -4.86 1.04 14.84
C LEU A 138 -3.88 -0.10 14.54
N ALA A 139 -2.58 0.18 14.48
CA ALA A 139 -1.58 -0.77 14.02
C ALA A 139 -1.47 -2.01 14.93
N GLY A 140 -1.65 -1.85 16.25
CA GLY A 140 -1.66 -2.97 17.20
C GLY A 140 -2.80 -3.95 16.91
N GLU A 141 -4.04 -3.46 16.89
CA GLU A 141 -5.23 -4.28 16.62
C GLU A 141 -5.17 -4.97 15.25
N LEU A 142 -4.77 -4.24 14.20
CA LEU A 142 -4.65 -4.79 12.85
C LEU A 142 -3.49 -5.79 12.74
N GLY A 143 -2.42 -5.60 13.51
CA GLY A 143 -1.30 -6.54 13.62
C GLY A 143 -1.70 -7.86 14.27
N GLU A 144 -2.49 -7.82 15.34
CA GLU A 144 -3.04 -9.02 15.99
C GLU A 144 -3.93 -9.82 15.04
N LEU A 145 -4.78 -9.14 14.26
CA LEU A 145 -5.59 -9.79 13.23
C LEU A 145 -4.71 -10.42 12.13
N ALA A 146 -3.68 -9.71 11.66
CA ALA A 146 -2.78 -10.22 10.64
C ALA A 146 -2.02 -11.47 11.12
N ALA A 147 -1.71 -11.57 12.41
CA ALA A 147 -1.03 -12.71 13.02
C ALA A 147 -1.87 -14.01 13.01
N LEU A 148 -3.20 -13.92 12.84
CA LEU A 148 -4.09 -15.08 12.67
C LEU A 148 -3.97 -15.71 11.27
N GLY A 149 -3.35 -15.01 10.32
CA GLY A 149 -3.12 -15.50 8.97
C GLY A 149 -1.96 -16.48 8.90
N PRO A 150 -1.84 -17.24 7.79
CA PRO A 150 -0.65 -18.03 7.56
C PRO A 150 0.55 -17.08 7.48
N GLY A 151 1.52 -17.26 8.40
CA GLY A 151 2.76 -16.49 8.38
C GLY A 151 3.43 -16.54 7.00
N ILE A 152 4.22 -15.52 6.71
CA ILE A 152 5.13 -15.55 5.57
C ILE A 152 5.99 -16.80 5.76
N ARG A 153 5.88 -17.78 4.85
CA ARG A 153 6.62 -19.05 4.97
C ARG A 153 8.10 -18.70 5.04
N GLU A 154 8.73 -18.95 6.18
CA GLU A 154 10.18 -18.98 6.23
C GLU A 154 10.63 -20.11 5.30
N PRO A 155 11.51 -19.84 4.32
CA PRO A 155 12.05 -20.93 3.52
C PRO A 155 12.78 -21.93 4.42
N GLU A 156 12.76 -23.20 4.02
CA GLU A 156 13.73 -24.20 4.48
C GLU A 156 15.15 -23.60 4.45
N ARG A 157 16.05 -24.07 5.34
CA ARG A 157 17.41 -23.52 5.59
C ARG A 157 17.93 -22.67 4.43
N LYS A 158 18.11 -21.37 4.69
CA LYS A 158 18.50 -20.39 3.66
C LYS A 158 19.82 -20.81 2.99
N ARG A 159 19.84 -20.82 1.66
CA ARG A 159 20.96 -21.30 0.85
C ARG A 159 21.98 -20.19 0.63
N VAL A 160 23.25 -20.47 0.84
CA VAL A 160 24.31 -19.46 0.78
C VAL A 160 25.50 -20.00 -0.02
N ALA A 161 26.05 -19.21 -0.95
CA ALA A 161 27.35 -19.52 -1.55
C ALA A 161 28.45 -18.72 -0.85
N VAL A 162 29.60 -19.34 -0.68
CA VAL A 162 30.83 -18.68 -0.23
C VAL A 162 31.78 -18.65 -1.42
N ILE A 163 32.19 -17.44 -1.85
CA ILE A 163 33.10 -17.24 -2.98
C ILE A 163 34.32 -16.46 -2.52
N GLY A 164 35.49 -16.76 -3.07
CA GLY A 164 36.72 -16.03 -2.77
C GLY A 164 37.94 -16.71 -3.39
N PRO A 165 39.04 -15.97 -3.60
CA PRO A 165 40.26 -16.50 -4.19
C PRO A 165 41.05 -17.39 -3.23
N ASP A 166 40.87 -17.22 -1.91
CA ASP A 166 41.53 -18.01 -0.88
C ASP A 166 40.59 -19.10 -0.34
N ALA A 167 40.91 -20.37 -0.64
CA ALA A 167 40.15 -21.53 -0.19
C ALA A 167 40.19 -21.72 1.34
N GLY A 168 41.28 -21.31 2.01
CA GLY A 168 41.42 -21.42 3.47
C GLY A 168 40.49 -20.44 4.20
N ALA A 169 40.51 -19.17 3.78
CA ALA A 169 39.59 -18.16 4.30
C ALA A 169 38.12 -18.50 4.01
N CYS A 170 37.81 -19.02 2.81
CA CYS A 170 36.48 -19.52 2.48
C CYS A 170 36.06 -20.68 3.41
N GLY A 171 36.96 -21.62 3.70
CA GLY A 171 36.71 -22.73 4.63
C GLY A 171 36.30 -22.25 6.02
N ALA A 172 37.06 -21.32 6.60
CA ALA A 172 36.75 -20.75 7.91
C ALA A 172 35.38 -20.05 7.95
N VAL A 173 34.98 -19.37 6.87
CA VAL A 173 33.66 -18.74 6.77
C VAL A 173 32.55 -19.77 6.60
N ARG A 174 32.78 -20.88 5.88
CA ARG A 174 31.81 -21.98 5.77
C ARG A 174 31.51 -22.60 7.15
N ASP A 175 32.52 -22.76 8.00
CA ASP A 175 32.36 -23.29 9.36
C ASP A 175 31.50 -22.36 10.25
N LEU A 176 31.64 -21.04 10.08
CA LEU A 176 30.81 -20.04 10.78
C LEU A 176 29.35 -20.06 10.34
N LEU A 177 29.05 -20.63 9.18
CA LEU A 177 27.71 -20.67 8.57
C LEU A 177 26.98 -21.99 8.81
N ALA A 178 27.29 -22.74 9.89
CA ALA A 178 26.67 -24.03 10.22
C ALA A 178 25.12 -24.04 10.27
N ASN A 179 24.49 -22.88 10.50
CA ASN A 179 23.03 -22.73 10.50
C ASN A 179 22.42 -22.50 9.10
N PHE A 180 23.24 -22.41 8.05
CA PHE A 180 22.83 -22.19 6.66
C PHE A 180 23.17 -23.40 5.79
N GLU A 181 22.45 -23.54 4.68
CA GLU A 181 22.79 -24.55 3.67
C GLU A 181 23.84 -23.95 2.73
N VAL A 182 25.11 -24.30 2.93
CA VAL A 182 26.21 -23.83 2.07
C VAL A 182 26.25 -24.67 0.80
N LEU A 183 26.07 -24.03 -0.36
CA LEU A 183 26.09 -24.67 -1.67
C LEU A 183 27.13 -24.02 -2.57
N ASP A 184 27.79 -24.84 -3.39
CA ASP A 184 28.71 -24.37 -4.43
C ASP A 184 27.99 -24.10 -5.77
N SER A 185 26.66 -24.21 -5.79
CA SER A 185 25.83 -23.94 -6.97
C SER A 185 25.44 -22.46 -7.09
N ALA A 186 25.00 -22.05 -8.28
CA ALA A 186 24.51 -20.69 -8.52
C ALA A 186 23.13 -20.39 -7.91
N GLU A 187 22.47 -21.39 -7.31
CA GLU A 187 21.07 -21.31 -6.87
C GLU A 187 20.93 -20.97 -5.39
N VAL A 188 21.60 -19.91 -4.94
CA VAL A 188 21.71 -19.51 -3.53
C VAL A 188 20.98 -18.21 -3.24
N ASP A 189 20.45 -18.06 -2.03
CA ASP A 189 19.64 -16.92 -1.61
C ASP A 189 20.46 -15.67 -1.23
N ALA A 190 21.75 -15.88 -0.93
CA ALA A 190 22.77 -14.85 -0.71
C ALA A 190 24.17 -15.38 -1.05
N VAL A 191 25.09 -14.46 -1.36
CA VAL A 191 26.50 -14.77 -1.59
C VAL A 191 27.34 -14.08 -0.53
N VAL A 192 28.26 -14.81 0.09
CA VAL A 192 29.31 -14.28 0.96
C VAL A 192 30.62 -14.28 0.19
N ALA A 193 31.12 -13.09 -0.12
CA ALA A 193 32.39 -12.88 -0.78
C ALA A 193 33.50 -12.69 0.27
N VAL A 194 34.44 -13.63 0.28
CA VAL A 194 35.59 -13.68 1.18
C VAL A 194 36.80 -13.12 0.47
N ALA A 195 37.25 -11.95 0.91
CA ALA A 195 38.42 -11.28 0.35
C ALA A 195 39.70 -11.95 0.88
N PRO A 196 40.78 -11.96 0.11
CA PRO A 196 42.09 -12.32 0.63
C PRO A 196 42.57 -11.26 1.63
N ALA A 197 43.60 -11.57 2.42
CA ALA A 197 44.09 -10.68 3.48
C ALA A 197 44.48 -9.26 3.01
N VAL A 198 44.82 -9.11 1.73
CA VAL A 198 45.21 -7.84 1.10
C VAL A 198 43.99 -7.01 0.63
N GLY A 199 42.79 -7.59 0.64
CA GLY A 199 41.57 -6.99 0.11
C GLY A 199 41.28 -7.42 -1.34
N TRP A 200 40.22 -6.86 -1.92
CA TRP A 200 39.81 -7.17 -3.29
C TRP A 200 40.69 -6.48 -4.33
N ASP A 201 41.00 -7.19 -5.42
CA ASP A 201 41.64 -6.61 -6.59
C ASP A 201 40.60 -6.11 -7.60
N ALA A 202 41.01 -5.24 -8.53
CA ALA A 202 40.17 -4.77 -9.63
C ALA A 202 39.72 -5.94 -10.54
N SER A 203 40.53 -6.99 -10.66
CA SER A 203 40.20 -8.20 -11.41
C SER A 203 39.00 -8.97 -10.83
N ASP A 204 38.77 -8.89 -9.52
CA ASP A 204 37.65 -9.54 -8.81
C ASP A 204 36.31 -8.83 -9.04
N SER A 205 36.34 -7.57 -9.48
CA SER A 205 35.13 -6.76 -9.66
C SER A 205 34.11 -7.43 -10.58
N ARG A 206 34.54 -8.14 -11.62
CA ARG A 206 33.63 -8.83 -12.56
C ARG A 206 32.91 -10.00 -11.89
N THR A 207 33.62 -10.78 -11.09
CA THR A 207 33.07 -11.93 -10.35
C THR A 207 32.08 -11.47 -9.29
N LEU A 208 32.40 -10.41 -8.55
CA LEU A 208 31.52 -9.82 -7.54
C LEU A 208 30.26 -9.21 -8.17
N SER A 209 30.41 -8.51 -9.30
CA SER A 209 29.29 -7.97 -10.05
C SER A 209 28.39 -9.07 -10.60
N ASP A 210 28.93 -10.15 -11.18
CA ASP A 210 28.12 -11.28 -11.67
C ASP A 210 27.37 -11.96 -10.52
N ALA A 211 28.04 -12.22 -9.39
CA ALA A 211 27.41 -12.79 -8.20
C ALA A 211 26.25 -11.93 -7.68
N PHE A 212 26.46 -10.61 -7.58
CA PHE A 212 25.39 -9.67 -7.23
C PHE A 212 24.29 -9.61 -8.28
N HIS A 213 24.63 -9.62 -9.57
CA HIS A 213 23.68 -9.64 -10.68
C HIS A 213 22.85 -10.92 -10.76
N ARG A 214 23.29 -12.03 -10.17
CA ARG A 214 22.50 -13.27 -10.10
C ARG A 214 21.61 -13.32 -8.86
N VAL A 215 22.13 -12.92 -7.70
CA VAL A 215 21.47 -13.14 -6.41
C VAL A 215 20.83 -11.88 -5.84
N GLY A 216 21.42 -10.70 -6.07
CA GLY A 216 20.95 -9.41 -5.56
C GLY A 216 21.17 -9.22 -4.05
N ARG A 217 21.89 -10.14 -3.40
CA ARG A 217 22.30 -10.09 -1.99
C ARG A 217 23.74 -10.56 -1.89
N LEU A 218 24.66 -9.62 -1.76
CA LEU A 218 26.09 -9.88 -1.62
C LEU A 218 26.58 -9.30 -0.30
N LEU A 219 27.23 -10.14 0.50
CA LEU A 219 27.94 -9.75 1.72
C LEU A 219 29.44 -9.89 1.45
N SER A 220 30.18 -8.81 1.53
CA SER A 220 31.63 -8.78 1.32
C SER A 220 32.36 -8.66 2.65
N THR A 221 33.44 -9.40 2.82
CA THR A 221 34.31 -9.32 4.01
C THR A 221 35.32 -8.16 3.98
N ALA A 222 35.45 -7.48 2.84
CA ALA A 222 36.33 -6.31 2.68
C ALA A 222 35.65 -5.20 1.83
N PRO A 223 36.15 -3.95 1.87
CA PRO A 223 35.68 -2.89 1.00
C PRO A 223 35.79 -3.26 -0.48
N LEU A 224 34.73 -3.05 -1.24
CA LEU A 224 34.62 -3.48 -2.63
C LEU A 224 35.51 -2.64 -3.57
N PRO A 225 36.01 -3.21 -4.67
CA PRO A 225 36.78 -2.48 -5.66
C PRO A 225 35.90 -1.49 -6.43
N ALA A 226 36.52 -0.47 -7.05
CA ALA A 226 35.78 0.50 -7.86
C ALA A 226 35.06 -0.19 -9.04
N GLY A 227 33.76 0.10 -9.24
CA GLY A 227 32.93 -0.56 -10.24
C GLY A 227 32.14 -1.77 -9.73
N ALA A 228 32.33 -2.15 -8.46
CA ALA A 228 31.49 -3.12 -7.77
C ALA A 228 30.08 -2.55 -7.45
N PRO A 229 29.08 -3.41 -7.22
CA PRO A 229 27.69 -2.98 -7.07
C PRO A 229 27.43 -2.20 -5.77
N ASP A 230 26.78 -1.03 -5.90
CA ASP A 230 26.41 -0.10 -4.80
C ASP A 230 25.46 -0.70 -3.72
N GLY A 231 24.93 -1.91 -3.92
CA GLY A 231 23.97 -2.56 -3.02
C GLY A 231 24.54 -3.68 -2.15
N ALA A 232 25.85 -3.95 -2.22
CA ALA A 232 26.50 -5.00 -1.45
C ALA A 232 26.87 -4.53 -0.03
N VAL A 233 26.70 -5.42 0.95
CA VAL A 233 26.95 -5.11 2.37
C VAL A 233 28.37 -5.51 2.75
N VAL A 234 29.14 -4.61 3.33
CA VAL A 234 30.52 -4.89 3.78
C VAL A 234 30.53 -5.20 5.28
N VAL A 235 31.13 -6.33 5.65
CA VAL A 235 31.31 -6.78 7.04
C VAL A 235 32.80 -6.95 7.31
N ARG A 236 33.32 -6.25 8.31
CA ARG A 236 34.76 -6.26 8.63
C ARG A 236 35.14 -7.33 9.65
N SER A 237 34.18 -7.81 10.45
CA SER A 237 34.41 -8.81 11.49
C SER A 237 33.80 -10.16 11.09
N PRO A 238 34.57 -11.26 11.08
CA PRO A 238 34.07 -12.60 10.77
C PRO A 238 32.92 -13.05 11.69
N THR A 239 32.92 -12.64 12.95
CA THR A 239 31.89 -13.00 13.94
C THR A 239 30.53 -12.36 13.66
N GLU A 240 30.49 -11.27 12.90
CA GLU A 240 29.25 -10.57 12.54
C GLU A 240 28.59 -11.13 11.28
N ILE A 241 29.29 -11.99 10.53
CA ILE A 241 28.83 -12.54 9.25
C ILE A 241 27.46 -13.22 9.39
N PRO A 242 27.21 -14.15 10.35
CA PRO A 242 25.91 -14.82 10.43
C PRO A 242 24.75 -13.85 10.72
N GLY A 243 24.95 -12.92 11.65
CA GLY A 243 23.93 -11.94 12.04
C GLY A 243 23.66 -10.89 10.96
N MET A 244 24.67 -10.49 10.20
CA MET A 244 24.48 -9.60 9.05
C MET A 244 23.82 -10.32 7.88
N LEU A 245 24.18 -11.58 7.65
CA LEU A 245 23.57 -12.41 6.62
C LEU A 245 22.08 -12.64 6.88
N GLN A 246 21.69 -12.89 8.14
CA GLN A 246 20.29 -12.97 8.54
C GLN A 246 19.53 -11.67 8.24
N ARG A 247 20.11 -10.51 8.59
CA ARG A 247 19.54 -9.19 8.29
C ARG A 247 19.41 -8.96 6.79
N LEU A 248 20.44 -9.31 6.01
CA LEU A 248 20.42 -9.17 4.56
C LEU A 248 19.33 -10.05 3.92
N LEU A 249 19.17 -11.28 4.41
CA LEU A 249 18.14 -12.21 3.94
C LEU A 249 16.72 -11.84 4.36
N ALA A 250 16.57 -11.02 5.42
CA ALA A 250 15.26 -10.49 5.84
C ALA A 250 14.73 -9.41 4.88
N HIS A 251 15.59 -8.81 4.06
CA HIS A 251 15.21 -7.78 3.10
C HIS A 251 15.07 -8.36 1.69
N PRO A 252 14.17 -7.85 0.83
CA PRO A 252 14.09 -8.25 -0.57
C PRO A 252 15.45 -8.12 -1.26
N ALA A 253 15.79 -9.04 -2.17
CA ALA A 253 17.01 -8.93 -2.96
C ALA A 253 17.02 -7.59 -3.72
N VAL A 254 18.11 -6.84 -3.56
CA VAL A 254 18.27 -5.54 -4.20
C VAL A 254 18.44 -5.78 -5.69
N THR A 255 17.49 -5.29 -6.49
CA THR A 255 17.72 -5.16 -7.92
C THR A 255 18.68 -4.00 -8.14
N ALA A 256 19.63 -4.15 -9.06
CA ALA A 256 20.20 -2.98 -9.73
C ALA A 256 19.02 -2.06 -10.09
N ARG A 257 19.12 -0.77 -9.78
CA ARG A 257 18.03 0.20 -10.01
C ARG A 257 17.47 -0.06 -11.40
N PRO A 258 16.17 -0.40 -11.55
CA PRO A 258 15.62 -0.62 -12.86
C PRO A 258 15.87 0.65 -13.66
N GLU A 259 16.47 0.49 -14.83
CA GLU A 259 16.67 1.59 -15.75
C GLU A 259 15.29 2.19 -16.02
N LEU A 260 15.12 3.46 -15.68
CA LEU A 260 13.82 4.11 -15.81
C LEU A 260 13.46 4.11 -17.30
N LEU A 261 12.51 3.25 -17.68
CA LEU A 261 11.89 3.28 -19.01
C LEU A 261 11.54 4.74 -19.35
N PRO A 262 11.76 5.21 -20.58
CA PRO A 262 11.41 6.57 -20.97
C PRO A 262 9.96 6.90 -20.60
N GLY A 263 9.75 7.93 -19.78
CA GLY A 263 8.42 8.31 -19.27
C GLY A 263 7.91 7.53 -18.05
N GLY A 264 8.59 6.46 -17.61
CA GLY A 264 8.27 5.71 -16.39
C GLY A 264 8.33 6.57 -15.12
N GLY A 265 9.31 7.49 -15.04
CA GLY A 265 9.38 8.48 -13.97
C GLY A 265 8.18 9.44 -13.97
N ARG A 266 7.67 9.83 -15.14
CA ARG A 266 6.46 10.68 -15.25
C ARG A 266 5.21 9.92 -14.80
N ARG A 267 5.07 8.64 -15.17
CA ARG A 267 3.95 7.79 -14.72
C ARG A 267 4.02 7.55 -13.21
N ALA A 268 5.19 7.25 -12.66
CA ALA A 268 5.38 7.10 -11.22
C ALA A 268 5.06 8.39 -10.47
N LEU A 269 5.51 9.55 -10.98
CA LEU A 269 5.17 10.86 -10.42
C LEU A 269 3.66 11.14 -10.51
N ALA A 270 3.00 10.75 -11.60
CA ALA A 270 1.55 10.89 -11.74
C ALA A 270 0.80 10.03 -10.71
N VAL A 271 1.22 8.78 -10.50
CA VAL A 271 0.64 7.89 -9.47
C VAL A 271 0.89 8.44 -8.06
N LEU A 272 2.08 8.97 -7.78
CA LEU A 272 2.39 9.61 -6.51
C LEU A 272 1.52 10.85 -6.27
N ARG A 273 1.39 11.73 -7.27
CA ARG A 273 0.51 12.90 -7.21
C ARG A 273 -0.95 12.51 -7.03
N GLN A 274 -1.40 11.43 -7.68
CA GLN A 274 -2.74 10.91 -7.52
C GLN A 274 -2.98 10.42 -6.08
N ARG A 275 -2.02 9.69 -5.50
CA ARG A 275 -2.09 9.21 -4.10
C ARG A 275 -2.04 10.36 -3.10
N GLU A 276 -1.18 11.35 -3.33
CA GLU A 276 -1.14 12.57 -2.52
C GLU A 276 -2.46 13.34 -2.59
N GLY A 277 -3.06 13.40 -3.77
CA GLY A 277 -4.38 13.99 -3.96
C GLY A 277 -5.46 13.23 -3.19
N GLN A 278 -5.51 11.91 -3.29
CA GLN A 278 -6.46 11.10 -2.53
C GLN A 278 -6.31 11.27 -1.01
N ARG A 279 -5.06 11.34 -0.53
CA ARG A 279 -4.76 11.58 0.89
C ARG A 279 -5.23 12.97 1.34
N PHE A 280 -5.06 13.99 0.49
CA PHE A 280 -5.53 15.33 0.77
C PHE A 280 -7.06 15.42 0.80
N GLU A 281 -7.76 14.76 -0.13
CA GLU A 281 -9.23 14.64 -0.10
C GLU A 281 -9.72 13.96 1.17
N PHE A 282 -9.03 12.92 1.62
CA PHE A 282 -9.32 12.27 2.89
C PHE A 282 -9.17 13.22 4.08
N GLU A 283 -8.02 13.89 4.20
CA GLU A 283 -7.77 14.87 5.28
C GLU A 283 -8.78 16.04 5.26
N LEU A 284 -9.22 16.47 4.07
CA LEU A 284 -10.29 17.45 3.92
C LEU A 284 -11.65 16.92 4.42
N SER A 285 -11.96 15.65 4.15
CA SER A 285 -13.22 15.03 4.57
C SER A 285 -13.32 14.83 6.08
N GLU A 286 -12.18 14.67 6.77
CA GLU A 286 -12.12 14.58 8.24
C GLU A 286 -12.32 15.94 8.93
N CYS A 287 -12.19 17.05 8.20
CA CYS A 287 -12.39 18.38 8.76
C CYS A 287 -13.89 18.65 8.97
N THR A 288 -14.31 18.68 10.24
CA THR A 288 -15.68 19.00 10.67
C THR A 288 -15.85 20.43 11.16
N GLN A 289 -14.74 21.15 11.38
CA GLN A 289 -14.74 22.51 11.93
C GLN A 289 -13.78 23.44 11.18
N THR A 290 -14.09 24.75 11.14
CA THR A 290 -13.26 25.79 10.51
C THR A 290 -11.80 25.80 11.01
N SER A 291 -11.57 25.49 12.29
CA SER A 291 -10.22 25.42 12.89
C SER A 291 -9.36 24.32 12.26
N GLN A 292 -9.95 23.16 11.99
CA GLN A 292 -9.25 22.01 11.40
C GLN A 292 -8.82 22.30 9.96
N PHE A 293 -9.65 23.01 9.19
CA PHE A 293 -9.27 23.50 7.86
C PHE A 293 -8.07 24.45 7.91
N ARG A 294 -8.02 25.35 8.90
CA ARG A 294 -6.89 26.26 9.12
C ARG A 294 -5.60 25.51 9.44
N GLU A 295 -5.68 24.53 10.34
CA GLU A 295 -4.54 23.70 10.72
C GLU A 295 -4.05 22.85 9.54
N LEU A 296 -4.96 22.29 8.75
CA LEU A 296 -4.64 21.54 7.54
C LEU A 296 -3.90 22.41 6.52
N ALA A 297 -4.40 23.64 6.26
CA ALA A 297 -3.76 24.58 5.35
C ALA A 297 -2.35 24.96 5.81
N GLN A 298 -2.15 25.17 7.11
CA GLN A 298 -0.85 25.48 7.69
C GLN A 298 0.12 24.30 7.57
N ARG A 299 -0.32 23.08 7.92
CA ARG A 299 0.48 21.84 7.80
C ARG A 299 0.90 21.55 6.36
N ARG A 300 0.07 21.91 5.39
CA ARG A 300 0.31 21.71 3.95
C ARG A 300 0.95 22.91 3.25
N GLY A 301 1.26 23.99 3.97
CA GLY A 301 1.89 25.19 3.40
C GLY A 301 1.01 25.97 2.40
N LEU A 302 -0.32 25.81 2.46
CA LEU A 302 -1.29 26.41 1.51
C LEU A 302 -1.63 27.89 1.81
N GLY A 303 -0.83 28.54 2.66
CA GLY A 303 -1.06 29.90 3.13
C GLY A 303 -2.21 30.02 4.14
N PRO A 304 -2.32 31.18 4.81
CA PRO A 304 -3.34 31.39 5.83
C PRO A 304 -4.75 31.44 5.23
N ILE A 305 -5.72 30.90 5.97
CA ILE A 305 -7.15 31.05 5.68
C ILE A 305 -7.68 32.22 6.53
N PRO A 306 -8.42 33.18 5.94
CA PRO A 306 -8.94 34.33 6.68
C PRO A 306 -9.96 33.93 7.77
N ALA A 307 -9.88 34.63 8.89
CA ALA A 307 -10.79 34.46 10.03
C ALA A 307 -12.24 34.84 9.66
N PRO A 308 -13.25 34.34 10.40
CA PRO A 308 -14.65 34.78 10.24
C PRO A 308 -14.77 36.30 10.28
N GLY A 309 -15.32 36.90 9.21
CA GLY A 309 -15.73 38.29 9.25
C GLY A 309 -16.92 38.49 10.19
N VAL A 310 -17.06 39.69 10.76
CA VAL A 310 -18.11 40.05 11.73
C VAL A 310 -19.53 39.77 11.19
N ARG A 311 -19.73 39.84 9.86
CA ARG A 311 -21.00 39.51 9.19
C ARG A 311 -21.51 38.10 9.50
N HIS A 312 -20.63 37.12 9.68
CA HIS A 312 -21.05 35.74 10.00
C HIS A 312 -21.75 35.63 11.36
N VAL A 313 -21.45 36.53 12.29
CA VAL A 313 -22.07 36.59 13.62
C VAL A 313 -23.31 37.48 13.60
N LEU A 314 -23.29 38.56 12.83
CA LEU A 314 -24.38 39.53 12.78
C LEU A 314 -25.61 39.04 12.01
N GLU A 315 -25.42 38.38 10.86
CA GLU A 315 -26.54 37.90 10.04
C GLU A 315 -27.53 36.99 10.80
N PRO A 316 -27.08 35.94 11.52
CA PRO A 316 -27.97 35.10 12.31
C PRO A 316 -28.73 35.86 13.40
N LEU A 317 -28.06 36.82 14.05
CA LEU A 317 -28.67 37.64 15.11
C LEU A 317 -29.77 38.54 14.56
N VAL A 318 -29.51 39.23 13.44
CA VAL A 318 -30.51 40.10 12.78
C VAL A 318 -31.72 39.27 12.34
N PHE A 319 -31.52 38.11 11.73
CA PHE A 319 -32.62 37.21 11.36
C PHE A 319 -33.39 36.71 12.58
N GLY A 320 -32.70 36.40 13.68
CA GLY A 320 -33.33 36.02 14.94
C GLY A 320 -34.23 37.11 15.51
N VAL A 321 -33.76 38.36 15.53
CA VAL A 321 -34.55 39.53 16.01
C VAL A 321 -35.79 39.75 15.13
N LEU A 322 -35.64 39.68 13.81
CA LEU A 322 -36.77 39.83 12.88
C LEU A 322 -37.82 38.73 13.06
N ALA A 323 -37.39 37.46 13.19
CA ALA A 323 -38.29 36.34 13.44
C ALA A 323 -38.98 36.46 14.81
N ALA A 324 -38.25 36.89 15.84
CA ALA A 324 -38.81 37.11 17.16
C ALA A 324 -39.91 38.18 17.14
N GLY A 325 -39.65 39.32 16.48
CA GLY A 325 -40.64 40.39 16.35
C GLY A 325 -41.88 39.96 15.57
N ALA A 326 -41.72 39.22 14.48
CA ALA A 326 -42.84 38.73 13.67
C ALA A 326 -43.74 37.75 14.45
N VAL A 327 -43.15 36.78 15.14
CA VAL A 327 -43.91 35.78 15.91
C VAL A 327 -44.50 36.37 17.19
N ALA A 328 -43.78 37.26 17.87
CA ALA A 328 -44.32 37.97 19.04
C ALA A 328 -45.56 38.78 18.69
N ARG A 329 -45.56 39.45 17.53
CA ARG A 329 -46.72 40.22 17.04
C ARG A 329 -47.94 39.35 16.76
N LEU A 330 -47.75 38.11 16.31
CA LEU A 330 -48.83 37.16 16.05
C LEU A 330 -49.40 36.55 17.34
N GLY A 331 -48.57 36.36 18.37
CA GLY A 331 -49.01 35.82 19.67
C GLY A 331 -49.58 36.86 20.63
N TRP A 332 -49.28 38.15 20.42
CA TRP A 332 -49.74 39.25 21.25
C TRP A 332 -51.26 39.34 21.49
N PRO A 333 -52.13 39.08 20.47
CA PRO A 333 -53.59 39.13 20.64
C PRO A 333 -54.14 38.06 21.59
N LEU A 334 -53.43 36.94 21.78
CA LEU A 334 -53.82 35.86 22.68
C LEU A 334 -53.44 36.19 24.13
N SER A 335 -52.19 36.60 24.32
CA SER A 335 -51.64 37.06 25.60
C SER A 335 -50.24 37.65 25.38
N PRO A 336 -49.87 38.74 26.08
CA PRO A 336 -48.51 39.30 26.02
C PRO A 336 -47.43 38.28 26.39
N VAL A 337 -47.71 37.41 27.36
CA VAL A 337 -46.78 36.36 27.82
C VAL A 337 -46.56 35.33 26.72
N VAL A 338 -47.64 34.90 26.05
CA VAL A 338 -47.58 33.93 24.95
C VAL A 338 -46.81 34.50 23.76
N GLY A 339 -47.07 35.77 23.39
CA GLY A 339 -46.31 36.46 22.35
C GLY A 339 -44.81 36.54 22.66
N MET A 340 -44.44 36.88 23.90
CA MET A 340 -43.03 37.02 24.29
C MET A 340 -42.28 35.68 24.28
N VAL A 341 -42.89 34.61 24.79
CA VAL A 341 -42.29 33.26 24.79
C VAL A 341 -42.18 32.70 23.37
N ALA A 342 -43.25 32.81 22.56
CA ALA A 342 -43.22 32.33 21.19
C ALA A 342 -42.20 33.09 20.33
N GLY A 343 -42.11 34.42 20.49
CA GLY A 343 -41.14 35.25 19.78
C GLY A 343 -39.69 34.91 20.14
N THR A 344 -39.37 34.78 21.43
CA THR A 344 -38.00 34.43 21.87
C THR A 344 -37.55 33.06 21.37
N LEU A 345 -38.42 32.05 21.44
CA LEU A 345 -38.14 30.72 20.90
C LEU A 345 -37.94 30.74 19.38
N ALA A 346 -38.83 31.40 18.65
CA ALA A 346 -38.73 31.51 17.20
C ALA A 346 -37.44 32.23 16.78
N GLY A 347 -37.10 33.34 17.43
CA GLY A 347 -35.87 34.07 17.16
C GLY A 347 -34.61 33.24 17.41
N GLY A 348 -34.56 32.53 18.55
CA GLY A 348 -33.46 31.63 18.88
C GLY A 348 -33.29 30.51 17.86
N ILE A 349 -34.38 29.84 17.49
CA ILE A 349 -34.37 28.75 16.49
C ILE A 349 -33.91 29.28 15.12
N SER A 350 -34.46 30.41 14.66
CA SER A 350 -34.09 31.01 13.37
C SER A 350 -32.61 31.41 13.33
N ALA A 351 -32.08 32.01 14.41
CA ALA A 351 -30.67 32.37 14.51
C ALA A 351 -29.77 31.12 14.45
N VAL A 352 -30.08 30.06 15.21
CA VAL A 352 -29.29 28.82 15.22
C VAL A 352 -29.32 28.12 13.86
N LEU A 353 -30.50 28.03 13.22
CA LEU A 353 -30.63 27.44 11.89
C LEU A 353 -29.85 28.25 10.84
N ARG A 354 -29.93 29.58 10.90
CA ARG A 354 -29.20 30.46 9.99
C ARG A 354 -27.69 30.33 10.18
N TRP A 355 -27.22 30.32 11.42
CA TRP A 355 -25.81 30.05 11.76
C TRP A 355 -25.37 28.71 11.18
N ARG A 356 -26.08 27.62 11.47
CA ARG A 356 -25.74 26.27 10.98
C ARG A 356 -25.71 26.22 9.45
N SER A 357 -26.64 26.90 8.78
CA SER A 357 -26.66 26.97 7.31
C SER A 357 -25.46 27.74 6.76
N GLY A 358 -25.06 28.83 7.42
CA GLY A 358 -23.89 29.63 7.06
C GLY A 358 -22.58 28.87 7.28
N GLU A 359 -22.44 28.19 8.41
CA GLU A 359 -21.26 27.37 8.71
C GLU A 359 -21.10 26.26 7.67
N ARG A 360 -22.18 25.56 7.30
CA ARG A 360 -22.11 24.53 6.24
C ARG A 360 -21.70 25.10 4.89
N ARG A 361 -22.20 26.28 4.49
CA ARG A 361 -21.79 26.93 3.24
C ARG A 361 -20.31 27.28 3.28
N ARG A 362 -19.86 27.83 4.41
CA ARG A 362 -18.46 28.17 4.61
C ARG A 362 -17.54 26.96 4.58
N MET A 363 -17.92 25.85 5.21
CA MET A 363 -17.13 24.61 5.17
C MET A 363 -16.95 24.14 3.73
N ARG A 364 -17.99 24.28 2.88
CA ARG A 364 -17.90 23.97 1.45
C ARG A 364 -17.02 24.94 0.68
N GLU A 365 -17.10 26.23 0.98
CA GLU A 365 -16.25 27.24 0.33
C GLU A 365 -14.77 27.02 0.69
N LEU A 366 -14.47 26.74 1.96
CA LEU A 366 -13.10 26.45 2.42
C LEU A 366 -12.55 25.16 1.82
N SER A 367 -13.36 24.10 1.72
CA SER A 367 -12.90 22.86 1.08
C SER A 367 -12.61 23.06 -0.40
N LEU A 368 -13.46 23.82 -1.12
CA LEU A 368 -13.21 24.18 -2.52
C LEU A 368 -11.97 25.07 -2.68
N GLU A 369 -11.79 26.06 -1.81
CA GLU A 369 -10.62 26.94 -1.84
C GLU A 369 -9.33 26.16 -1.62
N LEU A 370 -9.30 25.24 -0.65
CA LEU A 370 -8.12 24.41 -0.39
C LEU A 370 -7.82 23.43 -1.52
N ARG A 371 -8.85 22.84 -2.16
CA ARG A 371 -8.68 22.04 -3.39
C ARG A 371 -8.02 22.86 -4.51
N ARG A 372 -8.49 24.10 -4.71
CA ARG A 372 -7.91 25.01 -5.70
C ARG A 372 -6.48 25.38 -5.39
N ARG A 373 -6.16 25.73 -4.13
CA ARG A 373 -4.79 26.06 -3.71
C ARG A 373 -3.83 24.88 -3.83
N TRP A 374 -4.31 23.64 -3.62
CA TRP A 374 -3.53 22.42 -3.85
C TRP A 374 -3.33 22.12 -5.35
N GLY A 375 -4.10 22.74 -6.24
CA GLY A 375 -4.04 22.49 -7.69
C GLY A 375 -4.81 21.24 -8.13
N MET A 376 -5.85 20.85 -7.37
CA MET A 376 -6.77 19.81 -7.84
C MET A 376 -7.71 20.36 -8.93
N PRO A 377 -8.01 19.58 -9.98
CA PRO A 377 -9.05 19.97 -10.93
C PRO A 377 -10.40 20.08 -10.23
N ASP A 378 -11.16 21.15 -10.51
CA ASP A 378 -12.50 21.40 -9.96
C ASP A 378 -13.44 20.25 -10.40
N ILE A 379 -13.72 19.30 -9.49
CA ILE A 379 -14.62 18.14 -9.73
C ILE A 379 -16.10 18.60 -9.89
N THR A 380 -16.39 19.89 -9.77
CA THR A 380 -17.75 20.44 -9.87
C THR A 380 -18.28 20.61 -11.29
N SER A 381 -17.45 20.45 -12.32
CA SER A 381 -17.94 20.23 -13.69
C SER A 381 -18.09 18.72 -13.91
N GLY A 382 -19.31 18.22 -13.77
CA GLY A 382 -19.65 16.83 -14.08
C GLY A 382 -19.38 16.53 -15.55
N GLU A 383 -18.18 16.02 -15.86
CA GLU A 383 -17.94 15.19 -17.04
C GLU A 383 -16.60 14.44 -17.06
N SER A 384 -15.69 14.64 -16.10
CA SER A 384 -14.37 14.00 -16.16
C SER A 384 -13.93 13.31 -14.86
N GLY A 385 -14.80 12.48 -14.29
CA GLY A 385 -14.47 11.73 -13.07
C GLY A 385 -15.03 10.30 -13.01
N THR A 386 -15.71 9.82 -14.06
CA THR A 386 -16.10 8.41 -14.13
C THR A 386 -14.99 7.61 -14.83
N PRO A 387 -14.73 6.35 -14.43
CA PRO A 387 -13.76 5.47 -15.10
C PRO A 387 -13.93 5.40 -16.62
N GLY A 388 -15.15 5.62 -17.14
CA GLY A 388 -15.44 5.66 -18.58
C GLY A 388 -14.94 6.92 -19.32
N GLY A 389 -14.64 8.02 -18.62
CA GLY A 389 -14.15 9.27 -19.22
C GLY A 389 -12.66 9.22 -19.60
N TRP A 390 -11.88 8.39 -18.92
CA TRP A 390 -10.49 8.11 -19.28
C TRP A 390 -10.42 7.14 -20.48
N ILE A 391 -11.26 6.08 -20.47
CA ILE A 391 -11.37 5.11 -21.57
C ILE A 391 -11.79 5.77 -22.89
N ARG A 392 -12.76 6.70 -22.87
CA ARG A 392 -13.16 7.46 -24.07
C ARG A 392 -12.07 8.38 -24.61
N ARG A 393 -11.15 8.84 -23.76
CA ARG A 393 -10.06 9.74 -24.13
C ARG A 393 -8.88 8.98 -24.75
N GLU A 394 -8.60 7.77 -24.29
CA GLU A 394 -7.59 6.90 -24.91
C GLU A 394 -8.07 6.32 -26.24
N LEU A 395 -9.36 5.99 -26.37
CA LEU A 395 -9.94 5.51 -27.63
C LEU A 395 -10.07 6.59 -28.71
N SER A 396 -10.12 7.89 -28.34
CA SER A 396 -10.18 9.01 -29.30
C SER A 396 -8.81 9.55 -29.73
N MET A 397 -7.72 9.11 -29.09
CA MET A 397 -6.35 9.41 -29.53
C MET A 397 -5.75 8.29 -30.39
N SER A 398 -6.58 7.34 -30.83
CA SER A 398 -6.20 6.19 -31.65
C SER A 398 -6.67 6.30 -33.11
N GLU A 399 -7.14 7.49 -33.54
CA GLU A 399 -7.41 7.82 -34.95
C GLU A 399 -6.29 8.62 -35.59
#